data_AF-A0A8B3DBQ1-F1
#
_entry.id   AF-A0A8B3DBQ1-F1
#
_cell.length_a   1.000
_cell.length_b   1.000
_cell.length_c   1.000
_cell.angle_alpha   90.00
_cell.angle_beta   90.00
_cell.angle_gamma   90.00
#
_symmetry.space_group_name_H-M   'P 1'
#
loop_
_entity.id
_entity.type
_entity.pdbx_description
1 polymer ?
#
loop_
_entity_poly.entity_id
_entity_poly.type
_entity_poly.pdbx_seq_one_letter_code
_entity_poly.pdbx_strand_id
1 'polypeptide(L)'
;YEVLSHLVNSSGERLNSEEFFEYINDEFIKKIFLCQIRFLNDNLSQFNLNISLNLPLSCLLDSSFVDEVIENTENPIIIEVTKIESIKEVNAAKRNIVKLKKQGHQFWLDDYHHDEKLKTSALQCIDWDAIKLDKSYLLYQDGLTMIGMLIPLLKFHSKKIIVEGVETSSQRVAFLHPEVFHQGYNYYYPLSLSETLDLLNFREIKETHRFETVLSA
;
A
#
# COMPACT_ATOMS: atom_id res chain seq x y z
N TYR A 1 7.13 2.45 -0.85
CA TYR A 1 6.57 3.70 -1.40
C TYR A 1 5.15 3.38 -1.82
N GLU A 2 4.19 4.22 -1.48
CA GLU A 2 2.82 4.09 -1.97
C GLU A 2 2.63 5.07 -3.13
N VAL A 3 2.04 4.60 -4.23
CA VAL A 3 1.72 5.46 -5.37
C VAL A 3 0.33 6.02 -5.21
N LEU A 4 0.24 7.35 -5.22
CA LEU A 4 -1.01 8.08 -5.10
C LEU A 4 -1.38 8.72 -6.43
N SER A 5 -2.67 8.66 -6.77
CA SER A 5 -3.23 9.36 -7.91
C SER A 5 -3.65 10.76 -7.51
N HIS A 6 -3.14 11.78 -8.22
CA HIS A 6 -3.54 13.17 -8.02
C HIS A 6 -4.41 13.64 -9.18
N LEU A 7 -5.61 14.14 -8.86
CA LEU A 7 -6.58 14.59 -9.85
C LEU A 7 -6.53 16.10 -10.01
N VAL A 8 -6.45 16.54 -11.25
CA VAL A 8 -6.47 17.95 -11.63
C VAL A 8 -7.52 18.12 -12.73
N ASN A 9 -8.43 19.08 -12.58
CA ASN A 9 -9.41 19.38 -13.61
C ASN A 9 -8.80 20.18 -14.77
N SER A 10 -9.56 20.41 -15.83
CA SER A 10 -9.09 21.16 -17.01
C SER A 10 -8.69 22.61 -16.72
N SER A 11 -9.14 23.17 -15.59
CA SER A 11 -8.78 24.51 -15.11
C SER A 11 -7.53 24.51 -14.23
N GLY A 12 -6.95 23.35 -13.92
CA GLY A 12 -5.77 23.23 -13.05
C GLY A 12 -6.09 23.11 -11.56
N GLU A 13 -7.36 23.05 -11.17
CA GLU A 13 -7.78 22.89 -9.78
C GLU A 13 -7.66 21.43 -9.35
N ARG A 14 -7.14 21.21 -8.14
CA ARG A 14 -7.01 19.88 -7.55
C ARG A 14 -8.35 19.39 -7.03
N LEU A 15 -8.74 18.19 -7.45
CA LEU A 15 -9.95 17.52 -6.96
C LEU A 15 -9.61 16.63 -5.77
N ASN A 16 -10.60 16.42 -4.89
CA ASN A 16 -10.49 15.43 -3.83
C ASN A 16 -10.44 14.03 -4.46
N SER A 17 -9.33 13.32 -4.21
CA SER A 17 -9.11 12.00 -4.81
C SER A 17 -9.97 10.92 -4.16
N GLU A 18 -10.14 10.95 -2.84
CA GLU A 18 -11.00 10.00 -2.11
C GLU A 18 -12.45 10.08 -2.63
N GLU A 19 -13.00 11.29 -2.75
CA GLU A 19 -14.36 11.50 -3.27
C GLU A 19 -14.51 11.02 -4.72
N PHE A 20 -13.52 11.29 -5.57
CA PHE A 20 -13.57 10.86 -6.97
C PHE A 20 -13.53 9.34 -7.12
N PHE A 21 -12.64 8.67 -6.38
CA PHE A 21 -12.48 7.21 -6.47
C PHE A 21 -13.65 6.45 -5.82
N GLU A 22 -14.39 7.07 -4.90
CA GLU A 22 -15.57 6.44 -4.29
C GLU A 22 -16.71 6.21 -5.29
N TYR A 23 -16.83 7.06 -6.31
CA TYR A 23 -17.93 7.01 -7.29
C TYR A 23 -17.53 6.51 -8.67
N ILE A 24 -16.25 6.18 -8.88
CA ILE A 24 -15.76 5.78 -10.18
C ILE A 24 -15.87 4.26 -10.38
N ASN A 25 -16.10 3.84 -11.62
CA ASN A 25 -16.26 2.42 -11.94
C ASN A 25 -14.92 1.67 -12.04
N ASP A 26 -14.99 0.36 -11.82
CA ASP A 26 -13.84 -0.55 -11.90
C ASP A 26 -13.09 -0.43 -13.23
N GLU A 27 -13.78 -0.28 -14.36
CA GLU A 27 -13.12 -0.20 -15.68
C GLU A 27 -12.17 0.99 -15.80
N PHE A 28 -12.49 2.10 -15.14
CA PHE A 28 -11.61 3.26 -15.10
C PHE A 28 -10.49 3.08 -14.09
N ILE A 29 -10.77 2.47 -12.93
CA ILE A 29 -9.75 2.17 -11.90
C ILE A 29 -8.70 1.23 -12.47
N LYS A 30 -9.11 0.16 -13.16
CA LYS A 30 -8.21 -0.77 -13.86
C LYS A 30 -7.27 -0.06 -14.84
N LYS A 31 -7.79 0.90 -15.61
CA LYS A 31 -6.98 1.71 -16.53
C LYS A 31 -5.95 2.57 -15.79
N ILE A 32 -6.35 3.21 -14.69
CA ILE A 32 -5.41 3.96 -13.85
C ILE A 32 -4.34 3.03 -13.30
N PHE A 33 -4.72 1.87 -12.79
CA PHE A 33 -3.81 0.89 -12.22
C PHE A 33 -2.77 0.40 -13.23
N LEU A 34 -3.17 0.07 -14.46
CA LEU A 34 -2.24 -0.31 -15.54
C LEU A 34 -1.35 0.87 -15.97
N CYS A 35 -1.89 2.09 -16.01
CA CYS A 35 -1.08 3.29 -16.27
C CYS A 35 -0.03 3.51 -15.17
N GLN A 36 -0.36 3.25 -13.90
CA GLN A 36 0.59 3.31 -12.80
C GLN A 36 1.67 2.24 -12.95
N ILE A 37 1.33 0.99 -13.27
CA ILE A 37 2.31 -0.07 -13.55
C ILE A 37 3.27 0.34 -14.66
N ARG A 38 2.75 0.82 -15.78
CA ARG A 38 3.59 1.30 -16.89
C ARG A 38 4.53 2.43 -16.44
N PHE A 39 4.00 3.40 -15.68
CA PHE A 39 4.80 4.48 -15.13
C PHE A 39 5.93 3.95 -14.22
N LEU A 40 5.66 2.94 -13.40
CA LEU A 40 6.67 2.31 -12.54
C LEU A 40 7.75 1.62 -13.37
N ASN A 41 7.38 0.86 -14.41
CA ASN A 41 8.35 0.21 -15.29
C ASN A 41 9.25 1.23 -15.99
N ASP A 42 8.65 2.31 -16.51
CA ASP A 42 9.37 3.33 -17.29
C ASP A 42 10.36 4.15 -16.42
N ASN A 43 10.12 4.27 -15.10
CA ASN A 43 10.85 5.22 -14.26
C ASN A 43 11.56 4.62 -13.04
N LEU A 44 11.12 3.45 -12.55
CA LEU A 44 11.55 2.91 -11.26
C LEU A 44 11.98 1.44 -11.30
N SER A 45 11.91 0.75 -12.45
CA SER A 45 12.24 -0.68 -12.60
C SER A 45 13.68 -1.02 -12.21
N GLN A 46 14.61 -0.08 -12.37
CA GLN A 46 16.02 -0.26 -12.02
C GLN A 46 16.28 -0.30 -10.50
N PHE A 47 15.34 0.17 -9.68
CA PHE A 47 15.49 0.19 -8.23
C PHE A 47 14.79 -1.00 -7.58
N ASN A 48 15.45 -1.61 -6.59
CA ASN A 48 14.84 -2.67 -5.79
C ASN A 48 13.92 -2.08 -4.69
N LEU A 49 12.68 -1.76 -5.05
CA LEU A 49 11.72 -1.07 -4.18
C LEU A 49 10.48 -1.89 -3.91
N ASN A 50 9.99 -1.83 -2.66
CA ASN A 50 8.63 -2.21 -2.33
C ASN A 50 7.70 -1.05 -2.68
N ILE A 51 6.96 -1.18 -3.78
CA ILE A 51 6.00 -0.19 -4.26
C ILE A 51 4.58 -0.74 -4.12
N SER A 52 3.69 0.01 -3.49
CA SER A 52 2.28 -0.33 -3.36
C SER A 52 1.38 0.53 -4.25
N LEU A 53 0.35 -0.13 -4.80
CA LEU A 53 -0.70 0.46 -5.62
C LEU A 53 -2.06 0.12 -5.01
N ASN A 54 -2.95 1.10 -5.00
CA ASN A 54 -4.31 0.99 -4.47
C ASN A 54 -5.27 0.36 -5.48
N LEU A 55 -6.04 -0.65 -5.07
CA LEU A 55 -7.00 -1.33 -5.93
C LEU A 55 -8.21 -1.88 -5.13
N PRO A 56 -9.46 -1.54 -5.51
CA PRO A 56 -10.64 -2.22 -4.98
C PRO A 56 -10.63 -3.71 -5.29
N LEU A 57 -11.13 -4.53 -4.36
CA LEU A 57 -11.16 -5.98 -4.51
C LEU A 57 -11.99 -6.43 -5.73
N SER A 58 -13.04 -5.67 -6.07
CA SER A 58 -13.93 -5.90 -7.21
C SER A 58 -13.18 -5.99 -8.55
N CYS A 59 -12.11 -5.22 -8.72
CA CYS A 59 -11.28 -5.25 -9.93
C CYS A 59 -10.61 -6.62 -10.15
N LEU A 60 -10.32 -7.36 -9.07
CA LEU A 60 -9.68 -8.68 -9.13
C LEU A 60 -10.64 -9.82 -9.48
N LEU A 61 -11.93 -9.53 -9.65
CA LEU A 61 -12.90 -10.49 -10.19
C LEU A 61 -12.71 -10.71 -11.70
N ASP A 62 -12.12 -9.74 -12.38
CA ASP A 62 -11.81 -9.79 -13.80
C ASP A 62 -10.48 -10.51 -14.03
N SER A 63 -10.55 -11.71 -14.59
CA SER A 63 -9.36 -12.52 -14.84
C SER A 63 -8.52 -11.99 -16.00
N SER A 64 -9.12 -11.32 -16.98
CA SER A 64 -8.36 -10.72 -18.10
C SER A 64 -7.51 -9.56 -17.59
N PHE A 65 -8.09 -8.69 -16.75
CA PHE A 65 -7.36 -7.62 -16.10
C PHE A 65 -6.19 -8.14 -15.24
N VAL A 66 -6.42 -9.20 -14.47
CA VAL A 66 -5.37 -9.82 -13.64
C VAL A 66 -4.23 -10.36 -14.51
N ASP A 67 -4.55 -10.90 -15.68
CA ASP A 67 -3.56 -11.41 -16.63
C ASP A 67 -2.77 -10.25 -17.23
N GLU A 68 -3.43 -9.15 -17.59
CA GLU A 68 -2.76 -7.91 -18.01
C GLU A 68 -1.82 -7.35 -16.93
N VAL A 69 -2.23 -7.35 -15.65
CA VAL A 69 -1.36 -6.92 -14.55
C VAL A 69 -0.09 -7.77 -14.48
N ILE A 70 -0.21 -9.09 -14.61
CA ILE A 70 0.92 -10.02 -14.57
C ILE A 70 1.84 -9.78 -15.77
N GLU A 71 1.28 -9.66 -16.97
CA GLU A 71 2.04 -9.48 -18.21
C GLU A 71 2.79 -8.15 -18.27
N ASN A 72 2.24 -7.11 -17.65
CA ASN A 72 2.80 -5.76 -17.69
C ASN A 72 3.63 -5.39 -16.47
N THR A 73 3.76 -6.24 -15.44
CA THR A 73 4.57 -5.90 -14.26
C THR A 73 6.00 -6.47 -14.38
N GLU A 74 7.01 -5.59 -14.39
CA GLU A 74 8.42 -6.04 -14.43
C GLU A 74 8.94 -6.50 -13.06
N ASN A 75 8.60 -5.77 -12.00
CA ASN A 75 8.98 -6.07 -10.63
C ASN A 75 7.74 -6.27 -9.75
N PRO A 76 7.69 -7.29 -8.88
CA PRO A 76 6.52 -7.53 -8.04
C PRO A 76 6.10 -6.31 -7.22
N ILE A 77 4.85 -5.89 -7.40
CA ILE A 77 4.22 -4.82 -6.63
C ILE A 77 3.46 -5.35 -5.41
N ILE A 78 3.15 -4.44 -4.50
CA ILE A 78 2.18 -4.62 -3.44
C ILE A 78 0.83 -4.08 -3.92
N ILE A 79 -0.23 -4.85 -3.73
CA ILE A 79 -1.61 -4.45 -4.03
C ILE A 79 -2.30 -4.15 -2.71
N GLU A 80 -2.63 -2.89 -2.48
CA GLU A 80 -3.40 -2.41 -1.33
C GLU A 80 -4.90 -2.51 -1.66
N VAL A 81 -5.59 -3.42 -0.97
CA VAL A 81 -7.02 -3.66 -1.17
C VAL A 81 -7.82 -2.61 -0.42
N THR A 82 -8.35 -1.63 -1.15
CA THR A 82 -9.02 -0.45 -0.60
C THR A 82 -10.48 -0.68 -0.22
N LYS A 83 -11.20 -1.46 -1.02
CA LYS A 83 -12.65 -1.67 -0.85
C LYS A 83 -13.03 -3.13 -0.96
N ILE A 84 -13.91 -3.55 -0.05
CA ILE A 84 -14.53 -4.88 -0.01
C ILE A 84 -16.04 -4.66 0.15
N GLU A 85 -16.83 -5.02 -0.85
CA GLU A 85 -18.29 -4.93 -0.85
C GLU A 85 -18.96 -6.22 -0.31
N SER A 86 -18.31 -7.38 -0.46
CA SER A 86 -18.87 -8.63 0.08
C SER A 86 -17.87 -9.78 0.22
N ILE A 87 -18.12 -10.67 1.18
CA ILE A 87 -17.36 -11.93 1.33
C ILE A 87 -17.55 -12.88 0.14
N LYS A 88 -18.65 -12.76 -0.61
CA LYS A 88 -18.83 -13.50 -1.86
C LYS A 88 -17.78 -13.08 -2.88
N GLU A 89 -17.49 -11.79 -3.00
CA GLU A 89 -16.47 -11.26 -3.89
C GLU A 89 -15.08 -11.72 -3.47
N VAL A 90 -14.79 -11.74 -2.15
CA VAL A 90 -13.50 -12.19 -1.62
C VAL A 90 -13.27 -13.63 -2.06
N ASN A 91 -14.28 -14.48 -1.92
CA ASN A 91 -14.22 -15.86 -2.36
C ASN A 91 -14.07 -16.00 -3.88
N ALA A 92 -14.69 -15.12 -4.67
CA ALA A 92 -14.57 -15.13 -6.13
C ALA A 92 -13.16 -14.67 -6.60
N ALA A 93 -12.57 -13.67 -5.94
CA ALA A 93 -11.24 -13.14 -6.25
C ALA A 93 -10.09 -14.08 -5.84
N LYS A 94 -10.32 -15.04 -4.93
CA LYS A 94 -9.28 -15.93 -4.37
C LYS A 94 -8.35 -16.54 -5.41
N ARG A 95 -8.88 -17.04 -6.53
CA ARG A 95 -8.04 -17.67 -7.57
C ARG A 95 -7.08 -16.67 -8.21
N ASN A 96 -7.53 -15.45 -8.46
CA ASN A 96 -6.74 -14.38 -9.05
C ASN A 96 -5.72 -13.82 -8.06
N ILE A 97 -6.10 -13.66 -6.79
CA ILE A 97 -5.16 -13.31 -5.71
C ILE A 97 -4.04 -14.34 -5.62
N VAL A 98 -4.37 -15.64 -5.62
CA VAL A 98 -3.36 -16.71 -5.62
C VAL A 98 -2.50 -16.67 -6.88
N LYS A 99 -3.07 -16.37 -8.05
CA LYS A 99 -2.32 -16.23 -9.31
C LYS A 99 -1.29 -15.10 -9.21
N LEU A 100 -1.68 -13.94 -8.69
CA LEU A 100 -0.79 -12.78 -8.47
C LEU A 100 0.28 -13.09 -7.41
N LYS A 101 -0.08 -13.67 -6.27
CA LYS A 101 0.90 -14.04 -5.23
C LYS A 101 1.96 -15.03 -5.74
N LYS A 102 1.61 -15.93 -6.67
CA LYS A 102 2.58 -16.84 -7.32
C LYS A 102 3.61 -16.10 -8.18
N GLN A 103 3.30 -14.91 -8.68
CA GLN A 103 4.23 -14.03 -9.39
C GLN A 103 5.03 -13.13 -8.43
N GLY A 104 4.88 -13.31 -7.11
CA GLY A 104 5.59 -12.56 -6.09
C GLY A 104 4.88 -11.30 -5.61
N HIS A 105 3.72 -10.95 -6.18
CA HIS A 105 2.93 -9.82 -5.72
C HIS A 105 2.48 -10.01 -4.26
N GLN A 106 2.44 -8.91 -3.51
CA GLN A 106 1.95 -8.90 -2.14
C GLN A 106 0.56 -8.30 -2.07
N PHE A 107 -0.20 -8.67 -1.04
CA PHE A 107 -1.53 -8.15 -0.76
C PHE A 107 -1.58 -7.53 0.62
N TRP A 108 -1.93 -6.25 0.67
CA TRP A 108 -2.09 -5.49 1.90
C TRP A 108 -3.55 -5.13 2.06
N LEU A 109 -4.07 -5.23 3.29
CA LEU A 109 -5.40 -4.72 3.61
C LEU A 109 -5.25 -3.25 3.98
N ASP A 110 -5.88 -2.37 3.21
CA ASP A 110 -5.77 -0.92 3.40
C ASP A 110 -6.83 -0.40 4.39
N ASP A 111 -6.50 0.68 5.09
CA ASP A 111 -7.38 1.41 6.02
C ASP A 111 -8.20 0.51 6.96
N TYR A 112 -7.61 -0.51 7.60
CA TYR A 112 -8.38 -1.36 8.51
C TYR A 112 -8.90 -0.53 9.70
N HIS A 113 -10.22 -0.44 9.82
CA HIS A 113 -10.90 0.06 11.01
C HIS A 113 -11.84 -0.99 11.62
N HIS A 114 -12.01 -0.98 12.95
CA HIS A 114 -12.65 -2.06 13.72
C HIS A 114 -14.17 -2.11 13.54
N ASP A 115 -14.78 -1.01 13.09
CA ASP A 115 -16.19 -0.95 12.73
C ASP A 115 -16.48 -1.47 11.31
N GLU A 116 -15.45 -1.68 10.49
CA GLU A 116 -15.56 -2.23 9.14
C GLU A 116 -15.68 -3.76 9.18
N LYS A 117 -16.93 -4.22 9.35
CA LYS A 117 -17.26 -5.65 9.46
C LYS A 117 -16.76 -6.48 8.28
N LEU A 118 -16.78 -5.93 7.06
CA LEU A 118 -16.35 -6.63 5.85
C LEU A 118 -14.83 -6.84 5.83
N LYS A 119 -14.03 -5.80 6.13
CA LYS A 119 -12.57 -5.92 6.26
C LYS A 119 -12.19 -6.89 7.39
N THR A 120 -12.88 -6.80 8.54
CA THR A 120 -12.69 -7.75 9.66
C THR A 120 -12.97 -9.20 9.25
N SER A 121 -14.05 -9.44 8.50
CA SER A 121 -14.38 -10.77 7.99
C SER A 121 -13.38 -11.26 6.93
N ALA A 122 -12.78 -10.35 6.16
CA ALA A 122 -11.79 -10.66 5.14
C ALA A 122 -10.41 -11.03 5.71
N LEU A 123 -10.11 -10.72 6.98
CA LEU A 123 -8.85 -11.08 7.66
C LEU A 123 -8.52 -12.57 7.60
N GLN A 124 -9.53 -13.44 7.60
CA GLN A 124 -9.37 -14.90 7.51
C GLN A 124 -9.49 -15.46 6.09
N CYS A 125 -9.85 -14.60 5.13
CA CYS A 125 -10.20 -15.04 3.78
C CYS A 125 -9.06 -14.88 2.77
N ILE A 126 -8.14 -13.94 3.03
CA ILE A 126 -6.97 -13.65 2.20
C ILE A 126 -5.72 -13.82 3.07
N ASP A 127 -4.65 -14.37 2.49
CA ASP A 127 -3.34 -14.44 3.11
C ASP A 127 -2.65 -13.08 2.98
N TRP A 128 -2.91 -12.18 3.95
CA TRP A 128 -2.44 -10.80 3.94
C TRP A 128 -0.95 -10.72 4.29
N ASP A 129 -0.16 -10.08 3.43
CA ASP A 129 1.26 -9.82 3.70
C ASP A 129 1.43 -8.68 4.71
N ALA A 130 0.50 -7.73 4.70
CA ALA A 130 0.41 -6.68 5.71
C ALA A 130 -1.02 -6.18 5.91
N ILE A 131 -1.25 -5.52 7.04
CA ILE A 131 -2.50 -4.81 7.33
C ILE A 131 -2.14 -3.38 7.74
N LYS A 132 -2.73 -2.39 7.07
CA LYS A 132 -2.60 -0.97 7.40
C LYS A 132 -3.72 -0.60 8.38
N LEU A 133 -3.36 0.01 9.50
CA LEU A 133 -4.29 0.56 10.49
C LEU A 133 -4.61 1.99 10.10
N ASP A 134 -5.90 2.26 9.95
CA ASP A 134 -6.42 3.57 9.52
C ASP A 134 -5.94 4.71 10.43
N LYS A 135 -5.57 5.84 9.82
CA LYS A 135 -5.05 7.03 10.54
C LYS A 135 -6.03 7.61 11.57
N SER A 136 -7.34 7.42 11.39
CA SER A 136 -8.39 7.92 12.29
C SER A 136 -8.25 7.39 13.71
N TYR A 137 -7.60 6.24 13.91
CA TYR A 137 -7.30 5.76 15.26
C TYR A 137 -6.52 6.78 16.08
N LEU A 138 -5.58 7.51 15.45
CA LEU A 138 -4.75 8.51 16.11
C LEU A 138 -5.51 9.78 16.48
N LEU A 139 -6.75 9.95 16.00
CA LEU A 139 -7.64 11.07 16.34
C LEU A 139 -8.42 10.83 17.63
N TYR A 140 -8.55 9.57 18.08
CA TYR A 140 -9.21 9.25 19.34
C TYR A 140 -8.31 9.56 20.56
N GLN A 141 -8.93 9.96 21.66
CA GLN A 141 -8.20 10.23 22.91
C GLN A 141 -7.44 8.99 23.43
N ASP A 142 -8.01 7.81 23.25
CA ASP A 142 -7.46 6.50 23.61
C ASP A 142 -6.89 5.74 22.39
N GLY A 143 -6.68 6.44 21.28
CA GLY A 143 -6.21 5.89 20.01
C GLY A 143 -4.96 5.04 20.11
N LEU A 144 -3.98 5.49 20.90
CA LEU A 144 -2.74 4.75 21.07
C LEU A 144 -2.94 3.40 21.77
N THR A 145 -3.83 3.38 22.77
CA THR A 145 -4.21 2.16 23.48
C THR A 145 -4.95 1.20 22.55
N MET A 146 -5.88 1.71 21.74
CA MET A 146 -6.62 0.91 20.76
C MET A 146 -5.69 0.26 19.73
N ILE A 147 -4.77 1.03 19.13
CA ILE A 147 -3.76 0.49 18.21
C ILE A 147 -2.92 -0.58 18.91
N GLY A 148 -2.45 -0.31 20.13
CA GLY A 148 -1.66 -1.26 20.92
C GLY A 148 -2.39 -2.59 21.19
N MET A 149 -3.71 -2.55 21.37
CA MET A 149 -4.55 -3.74 21.52
C MET A 149 -4.83 -4.46 20.20
N LEU A 150 -4.96 -3.72 19.10
CA LEU A 150 -5.24 -4.28 17.77
C LEU A 150 -4.02 -4.96 17.15
N ILE A 151 -2.81 -4.42 17.32
CA ILE A 151 -1.57 -4.99 16.76
C ILE A 151 -1.43 -6.51 17.04
N PRO A 152 -1.50 -7.00 18.30
CA PRO A 152 -1.35 -8.43 18.56
C PRO A 152 -2.48 -9.25 17.94
N LEU A 153 -3.70 -8.70 17.81
CA LEU A 153 -4.85 -9.37 17.21
C LEU A 153 -4.67 -9.52 15.70
N LEU A 154 -4.28 -8.44 15.02
CA LEU A 154 -4.06 -8.43 13.58
C LEU A 154 -2.84 -9.26 13.16
N LYS A 155 -1.84 -9.41 14.04
CA LYS A 155 -0.70 -10.29 13.79
C LYS A 155 -1.03 -11.78 13.66
N PHE A 156 -2.21 -12.21 14.11
CA PHE A 156 -2.69 -13.57 13.79
C PHE A 156 -3.06 -13.72 12.31
N HIS A 157 -3.25 -12.61 11.59
CA HIS A 157 -3.72 -12.54 10.21
C HIS A 157 -2.68 -11.99 9.22
N SER A 158 -1.63 -11.32 9.69
CA SER A 158 -0.52 -10.85 8.85
C SER A 158 0.79 -10.80 9.62
N LYS A 159 1.92 -10.79 8.91
CA LYS A 159 3.26 -10.66 9.51
C LYS A 159 3.67 -9.22 9.78
N LYS A 160 3.02 -8.27 9.11
CA LYS A 160 3.38 -6.84 9.15
C LYS A 160 2.14 -6.02 9.43
N ILE A 161 2.26 -5.08 10.37
CA ILE A 161 1.25 -4.06 10.60
C ILE A 161 1.87 -2.72 10.21
N ILE A 162 1.13 -1.88 9.50
CA ILE A 162 1.52 -0.51 9.21
C ILE A 162 0.56 0.40 9.98
N VAL A 163 1.08 1.30 10.81
CA VAL A 163 0.26 2.36 11.43
C VAL A 163 0.36 3.60 10.54
N GLU A 164 -0.78 4.04 10.03
CA GLU A 164 -0.88 5.25 9.22
C GLU A 164 -1.06 6.52 10.04
N GLY A 165 -0.82 7.67 9.41
CA GLY A 165 -0.99 8.99 10.04
C GLY A 165 0.02 9.28 11.15
N VAL A 166 1.18 8.62 11.17
CA VAL A 166 2.22 8.92 12.16
C VAL A 166 2.89 10.25 11.81
N GLU A 167 2.53 11.29 12.55
CA GLU A 167 2.95 12.68 12.30
C GLU A 167 3.95 13.20 13.35
N THR A 168 4.11 12.49 14.47
CA THR A 168 5.01 12.91 15.55
C THR A 168 5.98 11.80 15.99
N SER A 169 7.12 12.22 16.53
CA SER A 169 8.12 11.29 17.09
C SER A 169 7.59 10.50 18.29
N SER A 170 6.68 11.06 19.09
CA SER A 170 6.04 10.36 20.21
C SER A 170 5.14 9.22 19.73
N GLN A 171 4.29 9.45 18.72
CA GLN A 171 3.49 8.40 18.09
C GLN A 171 4.36 7.28 17.52
N ARG A 172 5.45 7.64 16.82
CA ARG A 172 6.42 6.68 16.30
C ARG A 172 7.01 5.80 17.41
N VAL A 173 7.41 6.41 18.53
CA VAL A 173 8.04 5.68 19.65
C VAL A 173 7.04 4.75 20.34
N ALA A 174 5.76 5.13 20.41
CA ALA A 174 4.71 4.33 21.06
C ALA A 174 4.54 2.93 20.44
N PHE A 175 4.89 2.74 19.16
CA PHE A 175 4.71 1.49 18.43
C PHE A 175 6.02 0.93 17.83
N LEU A 176 7.17 1.27 18.41
CA LEU A 176 8.45 0.69 17.97
C LEU A 176 8.49 -0.81 18.26
N HIS A 177 8.16 -1.61 17.24
CA HIS A 177 8.24 -3.06 17.24
C HIS A 177 8.78 -3.55 15.88
N PRO A 178 9.61 -4.61 15.82
CA PRO A 178 10.24 -5.07 14.57
C PRO A 178 9.29 -5.39 13.38
N GLU A 179 8.02 -5.65 13.68
CA GLU A 179 6.97 -6.05 12.73
C GLU A 179 5.89 -4.97 12.56
N VAL A 180 6.10 -3.81 13.19
CA VAL A 180 5.22 -2.65 13.08
C VAL A 180 5.96 -1.56 12.33
N PHE A 181 5.40 -1.18 11.20
CA PHE A 181 5.88 -0.15 10.32
C PHE A 181 5.00 1.09 10.46
N HIS A 182 5.49 2.22 9.95
CA HIS A 182 4.80 3.50 10.09
C HIS A 182 4.77 4.22 8.75
N GLN A 183 3.66 4.88 8.49
CA GLN A 183 3.48 5.80 7.39
C GLN A 183 2.88 7.10 7.92
N GLY A 184 3.35 8.23 7.40
CA GLY A 184 2.83 9.55 7.79
C GLY A 184 3.87 10.67 7.68
N TYR A 185 3.42 11.89 7.96
CA TYR A 185 4.21 13.11 7.72
C TYR A 185 5.43 13.27 8.63
N ASN A 186 5.56 12.46 9.70
CA ASN A 186 6.80 12.39 10.47
C ASN A 186 7.98 11.89 9.59
N TYR A 187 7.69 11.22 8.48
CA TYR A 187 8.69 10.74 7.53
C TYR A 187 8.74 11.64 6.30
N TYR A 188 7.70 11.57 5.45
CA TYR A 188 7.59 12.37 4.23
C TYR A 188 6.11 12.59 3.90
N TYR A 189 5.81 13.76 3.31
CA TYR A 189 4.59 13.96 2.53
C TYR A 189 4.67 13.17 1.21
N PRO A 190 3.55 12.99 0.48
CA PRO A 190 3.60 12.49 -0.88
C PRO A 190 4.60 13.28 -1.73
N LEU A 191 5.50 12.56 -2.40
CA LEU A 191 6.60 13.13 -3.17
C LEU A 191 6.30 13.04 -4.66
N SER A 192 6.81 14.01 -5.42
CA SER A 192 6.90 13.89 -6.88
C SER A 192 7.91 12.81 -7.28
N LEU A 193 7.88 12.41 -8.55
CA LEU A 193 8.87 11.49 -9.10
C LEU A 193 10.30 12.04 -8.96
N SER A 194 10.51 13.32 -9.28
CA SER A 194 11.85 13.93 -9.20
C SER A 194 12.40 13.89 -7.78
N GLU A 195 11.59 14.26 -6.78
CA GLU A 195 12.00 14.20 -5.36
C GLU A 195 12.27 12.76 -4.93
N THR A 196 11.48 11.81 -5.43
CA THR A 196 11.69 10.38 -5.16
C THR A 196 13.02 9.90 -5.73
N LEU A 197 13.31 10.23 -6.99
CA LEU A 197 14.56 9.84 -7.66
C LEU A 197 15.79 10.45 -6.97
N ASP A 198 15.71 11.72 -6.56
CA ASP A 198 16.79 12.37 -5.81
C ASP A 198 17.10 11.64 -4.51
N LEU A 199 16.06 11.21 -3.77
CA LEU A 199 16.23 10.43 -2.54
C LEU A 199 16.83 9.05 -2.78
N LEU A 200 16.42 8.36 -3.86
CA LEU A 200 16.90 7.03 -4.20
C LEU A 200 18.37 7.06 -4.61
N ASN A 201 18.74 7.98 -5.50
CA ASN A 201 20.13 8.16 -5.95
C ASN A 201 21.05 8.49 -4.77
N PHE A 202 20.58 9.34 -3.84
CA PHE A 202 21.36 9.66 -2.64
C PHE A 202 21.59 8.45 -1.73
N ARG A 203 20.63 7.51 -1.65
CA ARG A 203 20.77 6.29 -0.86
C ARG A 203 21.77 5.31 -1.48
N GLU A 204 21.72 5.10 -2.79
CA GLU A 204 22.67 4.22 -3.49
C GLU A 204 24.12 4.69 -3.31
N ILE A 205 24.35 6.01 -3.40
CA ILE A 205 25.67 6.61 -3.16
C ILE A 205 26.16 6.27 -1.75
N LYS A 206 25.31 6.46 -0.72
CA LYS A 206 25.69 6.17 0.67
C LYS A 206 25.97 4.70 0.92
N GLU A 207 25.19 3.80 0.35
CA GLU A 207 25.43 2.37 0.49
C GLU A 207 26.75 1.96 -0.16
N THR A 208 27.02 2.44 -1.38
CA THR A 208 28.28 2.19 -2.09
C THR A 208 29.50 2.65 -1.28
N HIS A 209 29.47 3.87 -0.74
CA HIS A 209 30.56 4.40 0.10
C HIS A 209 30.74 3.60 1.40
N ARG A 210 29.66 3.10 2.00
CA ARG A 210 29.73 2.26 3.20
C ARG A 210 30.41 0.93 2.91
N PHE A 211 30.13 0.31 1.75
CA PHE A 211 30.76 -0.95 1.34
C PHE A 211 32.26 -0.77 1.02
N GLU A 212 32.67 0.31 0.36
CA GLU A 212 34.09 0.61 0.09
C GLU A 212 34.89 0.85 1.36
N THR A 213 34.29 1.48 2.38
CA THR A 213 34.95 1.74 3.67
C THR A 213 35.13 0.45 4.50
N VAL A 214 34.24 -0.53 4.34
CA VAL A 214 34.32 -1.83 5.04
C VAL A 214 35.33 -2.77 4.36
N LEU A 215 35.51 -2.67 3.04
CA LEU A 215 36.50 -3.47 2.29
C LEU A 215 37.94 -2.94 2.39
N SER A 216 38.11 -1.70 2.86
CA SER A 216 39.42 -1.05 3.06
C SER A 216 39.93 -1.09 4.52
N ALA A 217 39.21 -1.77 5.41
CA ALA A 217 39.57 -2.01 6.81
C ALA A 217 39.91 -3.48 7.06
#